data_AF-A0A945LU71-F1
#
_entry.id   AF-A0A945LU71-F1
#
_cell.length_a   1.000
_cell.length_b   1.000
_cell.length_c   1.000
_cell.angle_alpha   90.00
_cell.angle_beta   90.00
_cell.angle_gamma   90.00
#
_symmetry.space_group_name_H-M   'P 1'
#
loop_
_entity.id
_entity.type
_entity.pdbx_description
1 polymer ?
#
loop_
_entity_poly.entity_id
_entity_poly.type
_entity_poly.pdbx_seq_one_letter_code
_entity_poly.pdbx_strand_id
1 'polypeptide(L)' 'AIDQADVDTLRNAGWSDQAVEDVICVVSLFAFLNRLVDGFGIKGSAEGFNRAGAMIGEHGYGPVVQMIQEKATA' A
#
# COMPACT_ATOMS: atom_id res chain seq x y z
N ALA A 1 -19.33 -8.84 2.06
CA ALA A 1 -18.26 -9.85 1.89
C ALA A 1 -17.69 -9.64 0.49
N ILE A 2 -16.41 -9.93 0.27
CA ILE A 2 -15.87 -10.01 -1.09
C ILE A 2 -16.19 -11.40 -1.62
N ASP A 3 -16.68 -11.48 -2.86
CA ASP A 3 -17.02 -12.75 -3.51
C ASP A 3 -16.46 -12.83 -4.94
N GLN A 4 -16.86 -13.89 -5.67
CA GLN A 4 -16.36 -14.15 -7.02
C GLN A 4 -16.76 -13.04 -8.01
N ALA A 5 -17.90 -12.38 -7.82
CA ALA A 5 -18.36 -11.33 -8.73
C ALA A 5 -17.46 -10.08 -8.65
N ASP A 6 -16.89 -9.79 -7.48
CA ASP A 6 -15.93 -8.70 -7.32
C ASP A 6 -14.64 -8.99 -8.10
N VAL A 7 -14.13 -10.23 -8.01
CA VAL A 7 -12.93 -10.68 -8.75
C VAL A 7 -13.19 -10.64 -10.25
N ASP A 8 -14.35 -11.12 -10.69
CA ASP A 8 -14.74 -11.11 -12.10
C ASP A 8 -14.89 -9.69 -12.64
N THR A 9 -15.35 -8.74 -11.82
CA THR A 9 -15.39 -7.31 -12.17
C THR A 9 -14.00 -6.76 -12.48
N LEU A 10 -13.00 -7.10 -11.66
CA LEU A 10 -11.60 -6.69 -11.88
C LEU A 10 -11.02 -7.32 -13.15
N ARG A 11 -11.27 -8.62 -13.36
CA ARG A 11 -10.84 -9.33 -14.58
C ARG A 11 -11.47 -8.73 -15.84
N ASN A 12 -12.76 -8.40 -15.81
CA ASN A 12 -13.46 -7.76 -16.92
C ASN A 12 -12.94 -6.35 -17.21
N ALA A 13 -12.37 -5.67 -16.21
CA ALA A 13 -11.65 -4.41 -16.37
C ALA A 13 -10.20 -4.59 -16.90
N GLY A 14 -9.78 -5.83 -17.20
CA GLY A 14 -8.48 -6.17 -17.76
C GLY A 14 -7.38 -6.45 -16.73
N TRP A 15 -7.72 -6.59 -15.46
CA TRP A 15 -6.73 -6.91 -14.42
C TRP A 15 -6.34 -8.39 -14.48
N SER A 16 -5.04 -8.66 -14.30
CA SER A 16 -4.55 -10.03 -14.15
C SER A 16 -4.87 -10.59 -12.77
N ASP A 17 -4.90 -11.92 -12.64
CA ASP A 17 -5.05 -12.57 -11.33
C ASP A 17 -3.93 -12.14 -10.36
N GLN A 18 -2.70 -11.97 -10.85
CA GLN A 18 -1.59 -11.45 -10.05
C GLN A 18 -1.89 -10.04 -9.51
N ALA A 19 -2.45 -9.14 -10.33
CA ALA A 19 -2.78 -7.79 -9.87
C ALA A 19 -3.88 -7.81 -8.78
N VAL A 20 -4.83 -8.74 -8.88
CA VAL A 20 -5.86 -8.94 -7.85
C VAL A 20 -5.22 -9.45 -6.55
N GLU A 21 -4.34 -10.45 -6.64
CA GLU A 21 -3.58 -10.98 -5.50
C GLU A 21 -2.74 -9.89 -4.83
N ASP A 22 -2.00 -9.10 -5.62
CA ASP A 22 -1.13 -8.03 -5.13
C ASP A 22 -1.94 -6.99 -4.34
N VAL A 23 -3.12 -6.60 -4.84
CA VAL A 23 -4.00 -5.67 -4.13
C VAL A 23 -4.51 -6.26 -2.82
N ILE A 24 -4.91 -7.53 -2.81
CA ILE A 24 -5.32 -8.22 -1.58
C ILE A 24 -4.18 -8.17 -0.55
N CYS A 25 -2.96 -8.51 -0.97
CA CYS A 25 -1.77 -8.49 -0.11
C CYS A 25 -1.49 -7.09 0.44
N VAL A 26 -1.46 -6.06 -0.41
CA VAL A 26 -1.21 -4.66 -0.02
C VAL A 26 -2.27 -4.19 0.97
N VAL A 27 -3.56 -4.32 0.63
CA VAL A 27 -4.66 -3.85 1.48
C VAL A 27 -4.66 -4.57 2.83
N SER A 28 -4.43 -5.89 2.83
CA SER A 28 -4.39 -6.69 4.06
C SER A 28 -3.22 -6.29 4.96
N LEU A 29 -2.03 -6.07 4.38
CA LEU A 29 -0.86 -5.61 5.11
C LEU A 29 -1.12 -4.27 5.80
N PHE A 30 -1.63 -3.27 5.07
CA PHE A 30 -1.91 -1.95 5.65
C PHE A 30 -3.05 -2.02 6.67
N ALA A 31 -4.09 -2.82 6.42
CA ALA A 31 -5.16 -3.05 7.38
C ALA A 31 -4.63 -3.62 8.71
N PHE A 32 -3.68 -4.55 8.66
CA PHE A 32 -3.01 -5.08 9.84
C PHE A 32 -2.12 -4.03 10.51
N LEU A 33 -1.21 -3.39 9.77
CA LEU A 33 -0.26 -2.42 10.31
C LEU A 33 -0.95 -1.21 10.93
N ASN A 34 -1.98 -0.65 10.29
CA ASN A 34 -2.74 0.47 10.81
C ASN A 34 -3.37 0.15 12.17
N ARG A 35 -3.97 -1.05 12.31
CA ARG A 35 -4.52 -1.51 13.59
C ARG A 35 -3.45 -1.75 14.64
N LEU A 36 -2.30 -2.28 14.24
CA LEU A 36 -1.18 -2.52 15.14
C LEU A 36 -0.65 -1.20 15.73
N VAL A 37 -0.33 -0.23 14.89
CA VAL A 37 0.21 1.07 15.35
C VAL A 37 -0.81 1.84 16.19
N ASP A 38 -2.09 1.80 15.80
CA ASP A 38 -3.16 2.42 16.59
C ASP A 38 -3.32 1.75 17.95
N GLY A 39 -3.24 0.42 18.02
CA GLY A 39 -3.31 -0.33 19.28
C GLY A 39 -2.16 0.01 20.25
N PHE A 40 -0.97 0.31 19.73
CA PHE A 40 0.17 0.77 20.53
C PHE A 40 0.19 2.29 20.76
N GLY A 41 -0.79 3.04 20.24
CA GLY A 41 -0.83 4.50 20.36
C GLY A 41 0.27 5.24 19.59
N ILE A 42 0.91 4.58 18.62
CA ILE A 42 1.94 5.18 17.77
C ILE A 42 1.25 6.12 16.78
N LYS A 43 1.65 7.40 16.77
CA LYS A 43 1.10 8.43 15.88
C LYS A 43 2.20 9.02 15.00
N GLY A 44 1.89 9.16 13.71
CA GLY A 44 2.73 9.93 12.78
C GLY A 44 2.59 11.43 13.02
N SER A 45 3.59 12.21 12.62
CA SER A 45 3.52 13.67 12.66
C SER A 45 2.88 14.24 11.40
N ALA A 46 2.15 15.36 11.54
CA ALA A 46 1.57 16.07 10.40
C ALA A 46 2.65 16.50 9.38
N GLU A 47 3.81 16.93 9.86
CA GLU A 47 4.96 17.26 9.02
C GLU A 47 5.44 16.03 8.22
N GLY A 48 5.55 14.87 8.87
CA GLY A 48 5.94 13.63 8.22
C GLY A 48 4.99 13.23 7.11
N PHE A 49 3.68 13.32 7.36
CA PHE A 49 2.66 13.04 6.35
C PHE A 49 2.68 14.04 5.19
N ASN A 50 2.82 15.34 5.47
CA ASN A 50 2.89 16.37 4.43
C ASN A 50 4.12 16.17 3.54
N ARG A 51 5.29 15.88 4.14
CA ARG A 51 6.52 15.63 3.39
C ARG A 51 6.41 14.38 2.52
N ALA A 52 5.88 13.28 3.07
CA ALA A 52 5.68 12.06 2.30
C ALA A 52 4.67 12.26 1.16
N GLY A 53 3.55 12.93 1.43
CA GLY A 53 2.54 13.24 0.43
C GLY A 53 3.05 14.13 -0.70
N ALA A 54 3.83 15.17 -0.37
CA ALA A 54 4.47 16.03 -1.37
C ALA A 54 5.44 15.25 -2.27
N MET A 55 6.31 14.44 -1.66
CA MET A 55 7.26 13.59 -2.41
C MET A 55 6.55 12.62 -3.36
N ILE A 56 5.48 11.94 -2.89
CA ILE A 56 4.71 11.01 -3.74
C ILE A 56 3.96 11.78 -4.83
N GLY A 57 3.42 12.96 -4.53
CA GLY A 57 2.75 13.80 -5.52
C GLY A 57 3.67 14.28 -6.64
N GLU A 58 4.94 14.56 -6.32
CA GLU A 58 5.92 15.07 -7.28
C GLU A 58 6.63 13.95 -8.07
N HIS A 59 6.98 12.84 -7.41
CA HIS A 59 7.85 11.80 -7.97
C HIS A 59 7.17 10.43 -8.11
N GLY A 60 5.90 10.31 -7.75
CA GLY A 60 5.23 9.03 -7.62
C GLY A 60 5.90 8.14 -6.56
N TYR A 61 5.78 6.82 -6.71
CA TYR A 61 6.33 5.86 -5.75
C TYR A 61 7.80 5.50 -6.00
N GLY A 62 8.45 6.03 -7.03
CA GLY A 62 9.83 5.71 -7.40
C GLY A 62 10.83 5.83 -6.24
N PRO A 63 10.86 6.96 -5.51
CA PRO A 63 11.76 7.11 -4.36
C PRO A 63 11.50 6.09 -3.23
N VAL A 64 10.23 5.71 -3.01
CA VAL A 64 9.86 4.69 -2.00
C VAL A 64 10.40 3.32 -2.41
N VAL A 65 10.28 2.96 -3.69
CA VAL A 65 10.83 1.71 -4.22
C VAL A 65 12.34 1.64 -4.02
N GLN A 66 13.05 2.73 -4.33
CA GLN A 66 14.50 2.81 -4.12
C GLN A 66 14.87 2.60 -2.64
N MET A 67 14.19 3.28 -1.71
CA MET A 67 14.43 3.11 -0.28
C MET A 67 14.22 1.67 0.20
N ILE A 68 13.18 0.99 -0.33
CA ILE A 68 12.90 -0.42 0.00
C ILE A 68 14.02 -1.32 -0.52
N GLN A 69 14.47 -1.10 -1.75
CA GLN A 69 15.56 -1.87 -2.36
C GLN A 69 16.85 -1.71 -1.56
N GLU A 70 17.23 -0.47 -1.22
CA GLU A 70 18.42 -0.18 -0.42
C GLU A 70 18.37 -0.93 0.92
N LYS A 71 17.23 -0.89 1.62
CA LYS A 71 17.03 -1.61 2.89
C LYS A 71 17.03 -3.12 2.75
N ALA A 72 16.55 -3.67 1.63
CA ALA A 72 16.54 -5.10 1.38
C ALA A 72 17.94 -5.66 1.08
N THR A 73 18.84 -4.81 0.60
CA THR A 73 20.23 -5.15 0.28
C THR A 73 21.25 -4.81 1.38
N ALA A 74 20.81 -4.15 2.46
CA ALA A 74 21.62 -3.76 3.61
C ALA A 74 21.55 -4.81 4.72
#